data_AF-A0A946VJ34-F1
#
_entry.id   AF-A0A946VJ34-F1
#
_cell.length_a   1.000
_cell.length_b   1.000
_cell.length_c   1.000
_cell.angle_alpha   90.00
_cell.angle_beta   90.00
_cell.angle_gamma   90.00
#
_symmetry.space_group_name_H-M   'P 1'
#
loop_
_entity.id
_entity.type
_entity.pdbx_description
1 polymer ?
#
loop_
_entity_poly.entity_id
_entity_poly.type
_entity_poly.pdbx_seq_one_letter_code
_entity_poly.pdbx_strand_id
1 'polypeptide(L)'
;MYVHSRKFYQPHWLDQHAYFGNALSAQHRRWLLDEGSLTAHLLRASEGDFSVKIISQRWGRPQHNEAMLLAIDPRHNCLLREVFLLCSGKPWVYARSVLPHSSLSGSLRHLRKFGDQPLGQLLFNSTN
;
A
#
# COMPACT_ATOMS: atom_id res chain seq x y z
N MET A 1 3.52 -16.09 -17.79
CA MET A 1 4.59 -15.07 -17.64
C MET A 1 3.90 -13.70 -17.66
N TYR A 2 3.60 -13.12 -16.49
CA TYR A 2 2.93 -11.83 -16.41
C TYR A 2 3.95 -10.71 -16.70
N VAL A 3 3.94 -10.20 -17.93
CA VAL A 3 4.73 -9.05 -18.34
C VAL A 3 3.98 -7.80 -17.90
N HIS A 4 4.41 -7.17 -16.82
CA HIS A 4 3.83 -5.91 -16.35
C HIS A 4 4.25 -4.80 -17.32
N SER A 5 3.44 -4.57 -18.38
CA SER A 5 3.63 -3.38 -19.22
C SER A 5 3.46 -2.17 -18.32
N ARG A 6 4.52 -1.36 -18.17
CA ARG A 6 4.53 -0.10 -17.41
C ARG A 6 3.64 0.95 -18.10
N LYS A 7 2.33 0.77 -18.07
CA LYS A 7 1.40 1.90 -18.14
C LYS A 7 1.13 2.30 -16.70
N PHE A 8 1.95 3.21 -16.17
CA PHE A 8 1.67 3.85 -14.89
C PHE A 8 0.45 4.74 -15.07
N TYR A 9 -0.75 4.19 -14.83
CA TYR A 9 -1.91 5.02 -14.57
C TYR A 9 -1.60 5.82 -13.32
N GLN A 10 -1.54 7.15 -13.43
CA GLN A 10 -1.52 7.98 -12.23
C GLN A 10 -2.84 7.72 -11.51
N PRO A 11 -2.84 7.27 -10.24
CA PRO A 11 -4.08 7.13 -9.52
C PRO A 11 -4.76 8.50 -9.43
N HIS A 12 -6.02 8.56 -9.87
CA HIS A 12 -6.88 9.69 -9.59
C HIS A 12 -7.36 9.50 -8.14
N TRP A 13 -6.72 10.20 -7.22
CA TRP A 13 -7.13 10.18 -5.81
C TRP A 13 -8.50 10.82 -5.68
N LEU A 14 -9.47 10.04 -5.23
CA LEU A 14 -10.84 10.48 -4.99
C LEU A 14 -11.06 10.56 -3.49
N ASP A 15 -11.72 11.63 -3.08
CA ASP A 15 -12.11 11.83 -1.69
C ASP A 15 -13.08 10.72 -1.25
N GLN A 16 -12.93 10.21 -0.03
CA GLN A 16 -13.85 9.23 0.53
C GLN A 16 -15.32 9.70 0.49
N HIS A 17 -15.54 11.02 0.58
CA HIS A 17 -16.85 11.64 0.52
C HIS A 17 -17.50 11.54 -0.86
N ALA A 18 -16.72 11.32 -1.92
CA ALA A 18 -17.24 11.06 -3.26
C ALA A 18 -17.98 9.70 -3.37
N TYR A 19 -17.85 8.84 -2.35
CA TYR A 19 -18.45 7.51 -2.32
C TYR A 19 -19.62 7.34 -1.34
N PHE A 20 -20.07 8.42 -0.68
CA PHE A 20 -21.31 8.40 0.11
C PHE A 20 -22.54 8.48 -0.79
N GLY A 21 -22.98 7.33 -1.31
CA GLY A 21 -24.19 7.14 -2.11
C GLY A 21 -24.25 5.75 -2.74
N ASN A 22 -25.35 5.35 -3.40
CA ASN A 22 -25.56 4.02 -4.03
C ASN A 22 -24.53 3.62 -5.12
N ALA A 23 -23.47 4.41 -5.33
CA ALA A 23 -22.40 4.15 -6.29
C ALA A 23 -21.54 2.92 -5.96
N LEU A 24 -21.46 2.50 -4.68
CA LEU A 24 -20.76 1.29 -4.26
C LEU A 24 -21.72 0.31 -3.56
N SER A 25 -21.60 -0.97 -3.91
CA SER A 25 -22.31 -2.04 -3.18
C SER A 25 -21.85 -2.08 -1.72
N ALA A 26 -22.71 -2.59 -0.84
CA ALA A 26 -22.37 -2.77 0.58
C ALA A 26 -21.10 -3.63 0.78
N GLN A 27 -20.86 -4.60 -0.12
CA GLN A 27 -19.66 -5.41 -0.10
C GLN A 27 -18.40 -4.59 -0.43
N HIS A 28 -18.44 -3.74 -1.46
CA HIS A 28 -17.28 -2.90 -1.81
C HIS A 28 -17.02 -1.84 -0.75
N ARG A 29 -18.05 -1.24 -0.15
CA ARG A 29 -17.88 -0.29 0.96
C ARG A 29 -17.19 -0.94 2.16
N ARG A 30 -17.54 -2.18 2.51
CA ARG A 30 -16.88 -2.92 3.60
C ARG A 30 -15.40 -3.19 3.34
N TRP A 31 -14.95 -3.20 2.09
CA TRP A 31 -13.52 -3.36 1.77
C TRP A 31 -12.78 -2.02 1.67
N LEU A 32 -13.44 -0.99 1.15
CA LEU A 32 -12.83 0.31 0.88
C LEU A 32 -12.87 1.28 2.06
N LEU A 33 -13.88 1.15 2.93
CA LEU A 33 -14.13 2.06 4.05
C LEU A 33 -13.95 1.36 5.41
N ASP A 34 -13.31 0.19 5.42
CA ASP A 34 -12.95 -0.49 6.67
C ASP A 34 -11.89 0.34 7.40
N GLU A 35 -12.15 0.71 8.65
CA GLU A 35 -11.18 1.39 9.51
C GLU A 35 -10.11 0.42 10.06
N GLY A 36 -10.32 -0.89 9.89
CA GLY A 36 -9.38 -1.93 10.27
C GLY A 36 -8.18 -2.08 9.34
N SER A 37 -7.20 -2.87 9.78
CA SER A 37 -6.05 -3.21 8.94
C SER A 37 -6.48 -4.07 7.74
N LEU A 38 -6.21 -3.59 6.53
CA LEU A 38 -6.42 -4.33 5.28
C LEU A 38 -5.77 -5.73 5.33
N THR A 39 -4.60 -5.86 5.95
CA THR A 39 -3.93 -7.16 6.16
C THR A 39 -4.78 -8.10 7.00
N ALA A 40 -5.40 -7.61 8.08
CA ALA A 40 -6.27 -8.42 8.93
C ALA A 40 -7.56 -8.83 8.20
N HIS A 41 -8.10 -7.96 7.35
CA HIS A 41 -9.25 -8.30 6.51
C HIS A 41 -8.90 -9.40 5.50
N LEU A 42 -7.77 -9.26 4.79
CA LEU A 42 -7.29 -10.25 3.83
C LEU A 42 -7.02 -11.61 4.48
N LEU A 43 -6.36 -11.64 5.65
CA LEU A 43 -6.14 -12.85 6.43
C LEU A 43 -7.44 -13.60 6.76
N ARG A 44 -8.50 -12.89 7.18
CA ARG A 44 -9.80 -13.51 7.45
C ARG A 44 -10.47 -14.00 6.17
N ALA A 45 -10.42 -13.20 5.11
CA ALA A 45 -11.06 -13.52 3.83
C ALA A 45 -10.38 -14.69 3.09
N SER A 46 -9.11 -14.96 3.38
CA SER A 46 -8.34 -16.05 2.77
C SER A 46 -8.13 -17.25 3.69
N GLU A 47 -8.89 -17.33 4.80
CA GLU A 47 -8.79 -18.42 5.78
C GLU A 47 -7.35 -18.63 6.32
N GLY A 48 -6.60 -17.53 6.46
CA GLY A 48 -5.22 -17.53 6.93
C GLY A 48 -4.16 -17.74 5.83
N ASP A 49 -4.54 -18.10 4.60
CA ASP A 49 -3.60 -18.21 3.48
C ASP A 49 -3.31 -16.82 2.90
N PHE A 50 -2.36 -16.12 3.53
CA PHE A 50 -1.94 -14.78 3.13
C PHE A 50 -0.42 -14.72 3.01
N SER A 51 0.07 -14.12 1.93
CA SER A 51 1.50 -13.83 1.78
C SER A 51 1.74 -12.55 1.00
N VAL A 52 2.93 -11.98 1.12
CA VAL A 52 3.33 -10.78 0.40
C VAL A 52 4.41 -11.14 -0.60
N LYS A 53 4.20 -10.75 -1.86
CA LYS A 53 5.20 -10.88 -2.91
C LYS A 53 5.71 -9.50 -3.30
N ILE A 54 7.00 -9.26 -3.03
CA ILE A 54 7.66 -8.01 -3.43
C ILE A 54 7.81 -7.99 -4.95
N ILE A 55 7.35 -6.92 -5.58
CA ILE A 55 7.54 -6.65 -7.01
C ILE A 55 8.75 -5.73 -7.18
N SER A 56 8.81 -4.65 -6.41
CA SER A 56 9.96 -3.75 -6.40
C SER A 56 10.13 -3.07 -5.04
N GLN A 57 11.37 -2.84 -4.65
CA GLN A 57 11.72 -1.98 -3.53
C GLN A 57 12.97 -1.20 -3.88
N ARG A 58 12.85 0.12 -4.01
CA ARG A 58 13.96 0.97 -4.45
C ARG A 58 13.84 2.39 -3.93
N TRP A 59 14.99 3.05 -3.81
CA TRP A 59 15.01 4.51 -3.70
C TRP A 59 14.69 5.12 -5.06
N GLY A 60 13.89 6.17 -5.05
CA GLY A 60 13.51 6.89 -6.27
C GLY A 60 12.61 8.08 -5.97
N ARG A 61 12.14 8.72 -7.05
CA ARG A 61 11.23 9.85 -6.94
C ARG A 61 9.76 9.39 -6.90
N PRO A 62 8.92 10.03 -6.08
CA PRO A 62 7.47 9.81 -6.13
C PRO A 62 6.90 10.28 -7.48
N GLN A 63 5.70 9.80 -7.81
CA GLN A 63 4.90 10.41 -8.87
C GLN A 63 4.43 11.80 -8.44
N HIS A 64 4.03 12.64 -9.41
CA HIS A 64 3.65 14.02 -9.12
C HIS A 64 2.45 14.12 -8.16
N ASN A 65 1.40 13.33 -8.42
CA ASN A 65 0.22 13.24 -7.54
C ASN A 65 0.56 12.68 -6.15
N GLU A 66 1.48 11.72 -6.05
CA GLU A 66 1.99 11.19 -4.76
C GLU A 66 2.72 12.28 -3.97
N ALA A 67 3.58 13.07 -4.64
CA ALA A 67 4.30 14.18 -4.02
C ALA A 67 3.35 15.28 -3.54
N MET A 68 2.34 15.63 -4.34
CA MET A 68 1.30 16.58 -3.96
C MET A 68 0.50 16.10 -2.75
N LEU A 69 0.05 14.84 -2.75
CA LEU A 69 -0.73 14.26 -1.65
C LEU A 69 0.06 14.24 -0.34
N LEU A 70 1.36 13.95 -0.43
CA LEU A 70 2.26 13.90 0.73
C LEU A 70 2.85 15.28 1.12
N ALA A 71 2.53 16.34 0.38
CA ALA A 71 3.09 17.69 0.55
C ALA A 71 4.64 17.73 0.59
N ILE A 72 5.29 16.98 -0.32
CA ILE A 72 6.75 16.93 -0.46
C ILE A 72 7.23 17.42 -1.82
N ASP A 73 8.51 17.81 -1.92
CA ASP A 73 9.13 18.13 -3.21
C ASP A 73 9.12 16.88 -4.13
N PRO A 74 8.66 16.96 -5.39
CA PRO A 74 8.68 15.83 -6.34
C PRO A 74 10.08 15.25 -6.62
N ARG A 75 11.14 15.99 -6.30
CA ARG A 75 12.54 15.57 -6.40
C ARG A 75 13.02 14.86 -5.13
N HIS A 76 12.25 14.87 -4.04
CA HIS A 76 12.62 14.24 -2.78
C HIS A 76 12.78 12.73 -2.95
N ASN A 77 13.84 12.18 -2.38
CA ASN A 77 14.13 10.77 -2.50
C ASN A 77 13.24 9.97 -1.52
N CYS A 78 12.48 9.02 -2.06
CA CYS A 78 11.54 8.19 -1.31
C CYS A 78 11.91 6.72 -1.50
N LEU A 79 11.66 5.91 -0.48
CA LEU A 79 11.61 4.46 -0.62
C LEU A 79 10.26 4.10 -1.26
N LEU A 80 10.31 3.62 -2.49
CA LEU A 80 9.16 3.16 -3.25
C LEU A 80 9.10 1.64 -3.12
N ARG A 81 7.95 1.13 -2.66
CA ARG A 81 7.71 -0.30 -2.50
C ARG A 81 6.44 -0.69 -3.23
N GLU A 82 6.53 -1.69 -4.08
CA GLU A 82 5.43 -2.26 -4.86
C GLU A 82 5.33 -3.74 -4.52
N VAL A 83 4.16 -4.20 -4.11
CA VAL A 83 3.92 -5.58 -3.69
C VAL A 83 2.60 -6.11 -4.22
N PHE A 84 2.50 -7.43 -4.36
CA PHE A 84 1.23 -8.12 -4.37
C PHE A 84 0.94 -8.67 -2.98
N LEU A 85 -0.28 -8.45 -2.50
CA LEU A 85 -0.86 -9.20 -1.39
C LEU A 85 -1.56 -10.41 -2.00
N LEU A 86 -1.03 -11.59 -1.71
CA LEU A 86 -1.52 -12.86 -2.22
C LEU A 86 -2.44 -13.50 -1.20
N CYS A 87 -3.57 -14.01 -1.67
CA CYS A 87 -4.49 -14.83 -0.91
C CYS A 87 -4.73 -16.13 -1.69
N SER A 88 -4.52 -17.27 -1.04
CA SER A 88 -4.53 -18.58 -1.71
C SER A 88 -3.62 -18.65 -2.94
N GLY A 89 -2.40 -18.09 -2.79
CA GLY A 89 -1.39 -17.99 -3.85
C GLY A 89 -1.73 -17.05 -5.02
N LYS A 90 -2.88 -16.35 -5.00
CA LYS A 90 -3.34 -15.48 -6.09
C LYS A 90 -3.23 -14.00 -5.68
N PRO A 91 -2.80 -13.09 -6.58
CA PRO A 91 -2.74 -11.67 -6.28
C PRO A 91 -4.15 -11.08 -6.16
N TRP A 92 -4.51 -10.63 -4.96
CA TRP A 92 -5.78 -9.95 -4.71
C TRP A 92 -5.60 -8.43 -4.70
N VAL A 93 -4.49 -7.96 -4.16
CA VAL A 93 -4.21 -6.51 -4.06
C VAL A 93 -2.83 -6.21 -4.61
N TYR A 94 -2.75 -5.20 -5.48
CA TYR A 94 -1.49 -4.52 -5.77
C TYR A 94 -1.39 -3.31 -4.84
N ALA A 95 -0.32 -3.24 -4.06
CA ALA A 95 -0.09 -2.13 -3.14
C ALA A 95 1.21 -1.41 -3.49
N ARG A 96 1.14 -0.08 -3.51
CA ARG A 96 2.27 0.81 -3.72
C ARG A 96 2.38 1.75 -2.53
N SER A 97 3.58 1.81 -1.94
CA SER A 97 3.89 2.68 -0.81
C SER A 97 5.01 3.64 -1.20
N VAL A 98 4.86 4.89 -0.79
CA VAL A 98 5.82 5.98 -0.99
C VAL A 98 6.22 6.49 0.38
N LEU A 99 7.47 6.24 0.75
CA LEU A 99 7.98 6.57 2.09
C LEU A 99 9.11 7.60 1.94
N PRO A 100 8.87 8.89 2.28
CA PRO A 100 9.91 9.90 2.25
C PRO A 100 11.09 9.50 3.13
N HIS A 101 12.33 9.80 2.72
CA HIS A 101 13.53 9.48 3.50
C HIS A 101 13.46 10.07 4.92
N SER A 102 12.91 11.28 5.06
CA SER A 102 12.69 11.96 6.34
C SER A 102 11.82 11.15 7.32
N SER A 103 10.79 10.47 6.81
CA SER A 103 9.87 9.63 7.60
C SER A 103 10.50 8.30 8.05
N LEU A 104 11.65 7.91 7.48
CA LEU A 104 12.36 6.65 7.78
C LEU A 104 13.44 6.84 8.85
N SER A 105 13.16 7.70 9.82
CA SER A 105 14.00 8.02 10.96
C SER A 105 13.36 7.51 12.27
N GLY A 106 14.10 7.52 13.38
CA GLY A 106 13.60 7.09 14.69
C GLY A 106 13.06 5.66 14.70
N SER A 107 11.87 5.46 15.28
CA SER A 107 11.20 4.16 15.38
C SER A 107 10.93 3.54 14.01
N LEU A 108 10.75 4.33 12.97
CA LEU A 108 10.50 3.88 11.60
C LEU A 108 11.78 3.67 10.77
N ARG A 109 12.97 3.62 11.39
CA ARG A 109 14.22 3.32 10.67
C ARG A 109 14.27 1.86 10.17
N HIS A 110 13.60 0.94 10.86
CA HIS A 110 13.60 -0.50 10.52
C HIS A 110 12.87 -0.80 9.19
N LEU A 111 11.77 -0.09 8.93
CA LEU A 111 11.63 0.90 7.84
C LEU A 111 12.40 0.69 6.52
N ARG A 112 13.73 0.64 6.61
CA ARG A 112 14.61 0.72 5.44
C ARG A 112 15.01 -0.65 4.90
N LYS A 113 14.75 -1.74 5.64
CA LYS A 113 15.29 -3.09 5.38
C LYS A 113 14.27 -4.22 5.57
N PHE A 114 12.99 -3.96 5.33
CA PHE A 114 11.92 -4.85 5.76
C PHE A 114 11.48 -5.96 4.79
N GLY A 115 12.38 -6.43 3.92
CA GLY A 115 12.23 -7.70 3.18
C GLY A 115 10.81 -7.95 2.67
N ASP A 116 10.28 -9.13 2.92
CA ASP A 116 8.95 -9.63 2.55
C ASP A 116 7.83 -9.25 3.54
N GLN A 117 8.13 -8.56 4.63
CA GLN A 117 7.10 -8.26 5.63
C GLN A 117 6.07 -7.23 5.12
N PRO A 118 4.77 -7.41 5.42
CA PRO A 118 3.74 -6.43 5.09
C PRO A 118 3.99 -5.12 5.84
N LEU A 119 3.93 -3.99 5.14
CA LEU A 119 4.13 -2.67 5.74
C LEU A 119 3.16 -2.42 6.90
N GLY A 120 1.90 -2.82 6.76
CA GLY A 120 0.90 -2.69 7.83
C GLY A 120 1.29 -3.46 9.10
N GLN A 121 1.82 -4.67 8.98
CA GLN A 121 2.28 -5.44 10.15
C GLN A 121 3.40 -4.71 10.88
N LEU A 122 4.32 -4.06 10.15
CA LEU A 122 5.42 -3.30 10.73
C LEU A 122 4.98 -1.99 11.37
N LEU A 123 4.00 -1.31 10.76
CA LEU A 123 3.46 -0.05 11.28
C LEU A 123 2.64 -0.27 12.56
N PHE A 124 1.92 -1.39 12.68
CA PHE A 124 0.98 -1.62 13.77
C PHE A 124 1.50 -2.56 14.87
N ASN A 125 2.67 -3.21 14.69
CA ASN A 125 3.33 -4.00 15.75
C ASN A 125 3.94 -3.15 16.89
N SER A 126 3.92 -1.82 16.79
CA SER A 126 4.52 -0.91 17.78
C SER A 126 3.51 -0.38 18.81
N THR A 127 2.27 -0.85 18.81
CA THR A 127 1.26 -0.41 19.78
C THR A 127 1.32 -1.33 21.00
N ASN A 128 2.11 -0.91 21.99
CA ASN A 128 1.97 -1.33 23.39
C ASN A 128 1.75 -0.07 24.22
#